data_AF-A0A847DIF4-F1
#
_entry.id   AF-A0A847DIF4-F1
#
_cell.length_a   1.000
_cell.length_b   1.000
_cell.length_c   1.000
_cell.angle_alpha   90.00
_cell.angle_beta   90.00
_cell.angle_gamma   90.00
#
_symmetry.space_group_name_H-M   'P 1'
#
loop_
_entity.id
_entity.type
_entity.pdbx_description
1 polymer ?
#
loop_
_entity_poly.entity_id
_entity_poly.type
_entity_poly.pdbx_seq_one_letter_code
_entity_poly.pdbx_strand_id
1 'polypeptide(L)' 'MQIGVIEAIFQKGKYPDKDLRGLKQFIEDFPVARGFLIYGGTKQFYENNIEIIPIDDAIARLHDILDP' A
#
# COMPACT_ATOMS: atom_id res chain seq x y z
N MET A 1 18.55 -3.40 -17.41
CA MET A 1 17.17 -2.94 -17.64
C MET A 1 16.53 -2.87 -16.26
N GLN A 2 16.64 -1.73 -15.56
CA GLN A 2 16.03 -1.57 -14.24
C GLN A 2 14.57 -1.21 -14.49
N ILE A 3 13.68 -2.17 -14.28
CA ILE A 3 12.25 -1.96 -14.42
C ILE A 3 11.87 -1.11 -13.21
N GLY A 4 11.61 0.18 -13.42
CA GLY A 4 11.24 1.09 -12.34
C GLY A 4 9.93 0.60 -11.70
N VAL A 5 10.00 0.10 -10.48
CA VAL A 5 8.83 -0.21 -9.67
C VAL A 5 8.28 1.11 -9.17
N ILE A 6 6.99 1.34 -9.37
CA ILE A 6 6.30 2.52 -8.86
C ILE A 6 5.60 2.11 -7.58
N GLU A 7 5.94 2.75 -6.47
CA GLU A 7 5.40 2.45 -5.15
C GLU A 7 4.53 3.60 -4.66
N ALA A 8 3.29 3.29 -4.29
CA ALA A 8 2.36 4.26 -3.74
C ALA A 8 1.98 3.86 -2.31
N ILE A 9 2.36 4.70 -1.34
CA ILE A 9 2.19 4.43 0.09
C ILE A 9 1.35 5.54 0.72
N PHE A 10 0.25 5.16 1.38
CA PHE A 10 -0.64 6.07 2.12
C PHE A 10 -0.70 5.69 3.61
N GLN A 11 -0.67 6.67 4.51
CA GLN A 11 -0.79 6.46 5.96
C GLN A 11 -2.12 7.06 6.49
N LYS A 12 -2.96 6.26 7.16
CA LYS A 12 -4.26 6.71 7.74
C LYS A 12 -4.53 6.12 9.13
N GLY A 13 -5.10 6.92 10.03
CA GLY A 13 -5.42 6.49 11.41
C GLY A 13 -6.61 5.51 11.55
N LYS A 14 -7.64 5.59 10.69
CA LYS A 14 -8.77 4.63 10.60
C LYS A 14 -9.16 4.44 9.14
N TYR A 15 -9.71 3.26 8.80
CA TYR A 15 -10.04 2.83 7.43
C TYR A 15 -11.53 3.09 7.08
N PRO A 16 -11.86 4.14 6.33
CA PRO A 16 -13.10 4.18 5.55
C PRO A 16 -12.79 3.93 4.06
N ASP A 17 -13.40 2.90 3.49
CA ASP A 17 -13.19 2.40 2.12
C ASP A 17 -13.18 3.49 1.02
N LYS A 18 -13.98 4.55 1.24
CA LYS A 18 -14.12 5.71 0.34
C LYS A 18 -12.81 6.47 0.06
N ASP A 19 -11.83 6.39 0.96
CA ASP A 19 -10.56 7.12 0.82
C ASP A 19 -9.54 6.37 -0.05
N LEU A 20 -9.77 5.09 -0.34
CA LEU A 20 -8.88 4.29 -1.20
C LEU A 20 -9.06 4.57 -2.70
N ARG A 21 -10.06 5.35 -3.09
CA ARG A 21 -10.43 5.51 -4.50
C ARG A 21 -9.27 6.04 -5.36
N GLY A 22 -8.47 6.96 -4.83
CA GLY A 22 -7.29 7.48 -5.53
C GLY A 22 -6.18 6.45 -5.69
N LEU A 23 -5.93 5.62 -4.65
CA LEU A 23 -4.95 4.54 -4.74
C LEU A 23 -5.44 3.45 -5.70
N LYS A 24 -6.72 3.08 -5.65
CA LYS A 24 -7.34 2.13 -6.59
C LYS A 24 -7.17 2.61 -8.04
N GLN A 25 -7.50 3.87 -8.31
CA GLN A 25 -7.35 4.46 -9.65
C GLN A 25 -5.88 4.51 -10.10
N PHE A 26 -4.94 4.82 -9.20
CA PHE A 26 -3.52 4.81 -9.52
C PHE A 26 -3.01 3.42 -9.93
N ILE A 27 -3.44 2.38 -9.21
CA ILE A 27 -3.06 0.99 -9.53
C ILE A 27 -3.70 0.52 -10.84
N GLU A 28 -4.92 0.98 -11.17
CA GLU A 28 -5.54 0.74 -12.47
C GLU A 28 -4.76 1.40 -13.62
N ASP A 29 -4.34 2.66 -13.45
CA ASP A 29 -3.56 3.40 -14.44
C ASP A 29 -2.13 2.86 -14.59
N PHE A 30 -1.57 2.26 -13.54
CA PHE A 30 -0.22 1.71 -13.51
C PHE A 30 -0.21 0.27 -12.96
N PRO A 31 -0.57 -0.75 -13.76
CA PRO A 31 -0.65 -2.15 -13.31
C PRO A 31 0.68 -2.75 -12.82
N VAL A 32 1.81 -2.11 -13.16
CA VAL A 32 3.16 -2.50 -12.71
C VAL A 32 3.50 -1.95 -11.31
N ALA A 33 2.66 -1.05 -10.78
CA ALA A 33 2.86 -0.44 -9.48
C ALA A 33 2.47 -1.39 -8.35
N ARG A 34 3.15 -1.28 -7.21
CA ARG A 34 2.75 -1.93 -5.97
C ARG A 34 2.03 -0.93 -5.07
N GLY A 35 0.81 -1.26 -4.69
CA GLY A 35 -0.02 -0.44 -3.80
C GLY A 35 0.11 -0.90 -2.36
N PHE A 36 0.47 0.01 -1.46
CA PHE A 36 0.49 -0.24 -0.02
C PHE A 36 -0.36 0.80 0.72
N LEU A 37 -1.22 0.33 1.63
CA LEU A 37 -1.93 1.17 2.59
C LEU A 37 -1.45 0.84 4.00
N ILE A 38 -0.86 1.80 4.68
CA ILE A 38 -0.48 1.69 6.08
C ILE A 38 -1.60 2.26 6.95
N TYR A 39 -2.10 1.49 7.92
CA TYR A 39 -3.23 1.91 8.74
C TYR A 39 -3.10 1.53 10.22
N GLY A 40 -3.85 2.20 11.09
CA GLY A 40 -3.80 2.01 12.56
C GLY A 40 -4.56 0.79 13.11
N GLY A 41 -4.88 -0.22 12.30
CA GLY A 41 -5.48 -1.47 12.80
C GLY A 41 -4.45 -2.54 13.10
N THR A 42 -4.90 -3.78 13.28
CA THR A 42 -4.04 -4.90 13.71
C THR A 42 -4.03 -6.08 12.75
N LYS A 43 -4.69 -5.96 11.60
CA LYS A 43 -4.83 -7.06 10.64
C LYS A 43 -4.26 -6.64 9.30
N GLN A 44 -3.35 -7.46 8.79
CA GLN A 44 -2.96 -7.38 7.40
C GLN A 44 -4.03 -8.03 6.52
N PHE A 45 -4.33 -7.41 5.38
CA PHE A 45 -5.18 -8.00 4.35
C PHE A 45 -4.85 -7.41 2.97
N TYR A 46 -5.40 -8.02 1.94
CA TYR A 46 -5.19 -7.62 0.55
C TYR A 46 -6.53 -7.31 -0.11
N GLU A 47 -6.62 -6.18 -0.79
CA GLU A 47 -7.84 -5.75 -1.47
C GLU A 47 -7.48 -4.99 -2.75
N ASN A 48 -8.05 -5.35 -3.91
CA ASN A 48 -7.91 -4.59 -5.15
C ASN A 48 -6.46 -4.28 -5.54
N ASN A 49 -5.57 -5.27 -5.47
CA ASN A 49 -4.14 -5.15 -5.72
C ASN A 49 -3.37 -4.22 -4.75
N ILE A 50 -3.98 -3.90 -3.61
CA ILE A 50 -3.39 -3.08 -2.55
C ILE A 50 -3.15 -3.98 -1.33
N GLU A 51 -1.95 -3.92 -0.79
CA GLU A 51 -1.62 -4.55 0.48
C GLU A 51 -1.89 -3.57 1.62
N ILE A 52 -2.81 -3.94 2.52
CA ILE A 52 -3.19 -3.14 3.68
C ILE A 52 -2.46 -3.68 4.90
N ILE A 53 -1.59 -2.86 5.48
CA ILE A 53 -0.62 -3.24 6.50
C ILE A 53 -0.81 -2.39 7.76
N PRO A 54 -0.92 -3.00 8.96
CA PRO A 54 -0.83 -2.30 10.23
C PRO A 54 0.43 -1.43 10.34
N ILE A 55 0.34 -0.27 10.97
CA ILE A 55 1.49 0.64 11.10
C ILE A 55 2.68 0.00 11.81
N ASP A 56 2.42 -0.81 12.84
CA ASP A 56 3.46 -1.50 13.60
C ASP A 56 4.21 -2.51 12.72
N ASP A 57 3.47 -3.26 11.91
CA ASP A 57 4.04 -4.20 10.94
C ASP A 57 4.80 -3.46 9.84
N ALA A 58 4.23 -2.39 9.27
CA ALA A 58 4.85 -1.63 8.19
C ALA A 58 6.19 -1.01 8.62
N ILE A 59 6.29 -0.51 9.85
CA ILE A 59 7.55 0.03 10.39
C ILE A 59 8.58 -1.09 10.57
N ALA A 60 8.16 -2.26 11.08
CA ALA A 60 9.06 -3.38 11.36
C ALA A 60 9.74 -3.95 10.10
N ARG A 61 9.08 -3.89 8.94
CA ARG A 61 9.59 -4.38 7.64
C ARG A 61 9.67 -3.29 6.57
N LEU A 62 9.87 -2.03 6.98
CA LEU A 62 9.85 -0.90 6.04
C LEU A 62 10.88 -1.03 4.91
N HIS A 63 12.04 -1.62 5.21
CA HIS A 63 13.07 -1.92 4.23
C HIS A 63 12.55 -2.82 3.10
N ASP A 64 11.83 -3.88 3.46
CA ASP A 64 11.26 -4.84 2.50
C ASP A 64 10.13 -4.23 1.66
N ILE A 65 9.49 -3.17 2.16
CA ILE A 65 8.42 -2.45 1.46
C ILE A 65 8.99 -1.46 0.43
N LEU A 66 10.16 -0.87 0.69
CA LEU A 66 10.74 0.21 -0.13
C LEU A 66 11.88 -0.24 -1.06
N ASP A 67 12.57 -1.33 -0.72
CA ASP A 67 13.66 -1.88 -1.52
C ASP A 67 13.59 -3.42 -1.58
N PRO A 68 12.57 -3.96 -2.28
CA PRO A 68 12.28 -5.39 -2.39
C PRO A 68 13.14 -6.18 -3.38
#